data_AF-A0A7Z9ZZ68-F1
#
_entry.id   AF-A0A7Z9ZZ68-F1
#
_cell.length_a   1.000
_cell.length_b   1.000
_cell.length_c   1.000
_cell.angle_alpha   90.00
_cell.angle_beta   90.00
_cell.angle_gamma   90.00
#
_symmetry.space_group_name_H-M   'P 1'
#
loop_
_entity.id
_entity.type
_entity.pdbx_description
1 polymer ?
#
loop_
_entity_poly.entity_id
_entity_poly.type
_entity_poly.pdbx_seq_one_letter_code
_entity_poly.pdbx_strand_id
1 'polypeptide(L)' 'MFAGGFLGVGKTTALAGLAKRLIERGMRVGFITNDQAVNLADTAIEKRMLQELGVPVEEVAGGCFCCRFDDLA' A
#
# COMPACT_ATOMS: atom_id res chain seq x y z
N MET A 1 9.80 2.40 -4.35
CA MET A 1 10.24 1.13 -3.73
C MET A 1 9.17 0.09 -4.03
N PHE A 2 9.55 -1.14 -4.40
CA PHE A 2 8.59 -2.23 -4.62
C PHE A 2 8.77 -3.30 -3.55
N ALA A 3 7.66 -3.80 -3.00
CA ALA A 3 7.66 -4.89 -2.04
C ALA A 3 6.73 -6.01 -2.55
N GLY A 4 7.32 -7.11 -3.02
CA GLY A 4 6.62 -8.31 -3.48
C GLY A 4 6.76 -9.47 -2.50
N GLY A 5 5.98 -10.53 -2.70
CA GLY A 5 6.02 -11.76 -1.90
C GLY A 5 4.64 -12.37 -1.67
N PHE A 6 4.61 -13.58 -1.11
CA PHE A 6 3.36 -14.31 -0.83
C PHE A 6 2.42 -13.56 0.12
N LEU A 7 1.13 -13.91 0.09
CA LEU A 7 0.14 -13.40 1.05
C LEU A 7 0.56 -13.79 2.48
N GLY A 8 0.40 -12.88 3.44
CA GLY A 8 0.78 -13.13 4.83
C GLY A 8 2.28 -13.04 5.17
N VAL A 9 3.18 -12.77 4.22
CA VAL A 9 4.64 -12.64 4.50
C VAL A 9 5.01 -11.35 5.27
N GLY A 10 4.03 -10.53 5.65
CA GLY A 10 4.26 -9.33 6.48
C GLY A 10 4.67 -8.07 5.72
N LYS A 11 4.41 -7.99 4.41
CA LYS A 11 4.75 -6.82 3.57
C LYS A 11 4.15 -5.53 4.12
N THR A 12 2.85 -5.53 4.42
CA THR A 12 2.10 -4.38 4.94
C THR A 12 2.71 -3.87 6.25
N THR A 13 2.98 -4.77 7.20
CA THR A 13 3.60 -4.41 8.49
C THR A 13 4.99 -3.78 8.30
N ALA A 14 5.82 -4.35 7.43
CA ALA A 14 7.16 -3.82 7.15
C ALA A 14 7.10 -2.43 6.49
N LEU A 15 6.21 -2.28 5.51
CA LEU A 15 6.00 -1.03 4.79
C LEU A 15 5.45 0.09 5.69
N ALA A 16 4.50 -0.22 6.58
CA ALA A 16 3.98 0.75 7.56
C ALA A 16 5.07 1.24 8.52
N GLY A 17 5.90 0.32 9.03
CA GLY A 17 7.04 0.68 9.88
C GLY A 17 8.08 1.55 9.15
N LEU A 18 8.33 1.27 7.86
CA LEU A 18 9.19 2.11 7.04
C LEU A 18 8.59 3.50 6.80
N ALA A 19 7.31 3.57 6.44
CA ALA A 19 6.62 4.85 6.20
C ALA A 19 6.70 5.75 7.42
N LYS A 20 6.42 5.22 8.62
CA LYS A 20 6.54 5.96 9.87
C LYS A 20 7.93 6.60 10.01
N ARG A 21 9.00 5.84 9.80
CA ARG A 21 10.38 6.34 9.90
C ARG A 21 10.73 7.38 8.82
N LEU A 22 10.16 7.26 7.63
CA LEU A 22 10.36 8.23 6.54
C LEU A 22 9.62 9.54 6.82
N ILE A 23 8.40 9.45 7.34
CA ILE A 23 7.59 10.61 7.74
C ILE A 23 8.26 11.35 8.91
N GLU A 24 8.77 10.63 9.90
CA GLU A 24 9.55 11.20 11.01
C GLU A 24 10.82 11.96 10.53
N ARG A 25 11.33 11.61 9.34
CA ARG A 25 12.45 12.33 8.68
C ARG A 25 11.98 13.49 7.79
N GLY A 26 10.70 13.85 7.84
CA GLY A 26 10.12 14.92 7.02
C GLY A 26 9.85 14.54 5.57
N MET A 27 9.92 13.25 5.22
CA MET A 27 9.66 12.79 3.85
C MET A 27 8.16 12.57 3.62
N ARG A 28 7.70 12.91 2.42
CA ARG A 28 6.35 12.59 1.95
C ARG A 28 6.32 11.17 1.43
N VAL A 29 5.39 10.36 1.93
CA VAL A 29 5.21 8.96 1.56
C VAL A 29 3.81 8.79 0.95
N GLY A 30 3.66 7.86 0.01
CA GLY A 30 2.39 7.42 -0.55
C GLY A 30 2.49 5.94 -0.91
N PHE A 31 1.35 5.26 -0.91
CA PHE A 31 1.27 3.83 -1.22
C PHE A 31 0.38 3.58 -2.43
N ILE A 32 0.82 2.64 -3.27
CA ILE A 32 0.04 2.07 -4.36
C ILE A 32 0.02 0.56 -4.15
N THR A 33 -1.16 -0.01 -3.95
CA THR A 33 -1.34 -1.45 -3.75
C THR A 33 -1.87 -2.11 -5.02
N ASN A 34 -1.37 -3.30 -5.31
CA ASN A 34 -1.79 -4.10 -6.47
C ASN A 34 -2.64 -5.27 -5.97
N ASP A 35 -3.88 -4.98 -5.59
CA ASP A 35 -4.79 -5.99 -5.06
C ASP A 35 -5.59 -6.65 -6.18
N GLN A 36 -5.41 -7.96 -6.36
CA GLN A 36 -6.12 -8.75 -7.38
C GLN A 36 -7.45 -9.32 -6.88
N ALA A 37 -7.86 -9.07 -5.63
CA ALA A 37 -9.11 -9.61 -5.10
C ALA A 37 -9.95 -8.59 -4.33
N VAL A 38 -11.24 -8.55 -4.70
CA VAL A 38 -12.28 -7.75 -4.04
C VAL A 38 -12.57 -8.37 -2.67
N ASN A 39 -12.61 -7.56 -1.60
CA ASN A 39 -12.93 -7.99 -0.22
C ASN A 39 -11.89 -8.90 0.48
N LEU A 40 -10.60 -8.71 0.24
CA LEU A 40 -9.60 -9.27 1.16
C LEU A 40 -9.62 -8.46 2.46
N ALA A 41 -9.81 -9.15 3.60
CA ALA A 41 -9.74 -8.54 4.92
C ALA A 41 -8.43 -7.78 5.16
N ASP A 42 -7.35 -8.17 4.47
CA ASP A 42 -6.04 -7.55 4.51
C ASP A 42 -6.04 -6.13 3.91
N THR A 43 -6.83 -5.82 2.89
CA THR A 43 -6.92 -4.46 2.30
C THR A 43 -7.49 -3.46 3.30
N ALA A 44 -8.42 -3.89 4.15
CA ALA A 44 -8.98 -3.06 5.23
C ALA A 44 -7.96 -2.83 6.35
N ILE A 45 -7.16 -3.84 6.69
CA ILE A 45 -6.08 -3.73 7.69
C ILE A 45 -4.96 -2.82 7.16
N GLU A 46 -4.57 -2.98 5.89
CA GLU A 46 -3.58 -2.13 5.23
C GLU A 46 -4.04 -0.67 5.15
N LYS A 47 -5.26 -0.42 4.63
CA LYS A 47 -5.83 0.92 4.58
C LYS A 47 -5.90 1.53 5.97
N ARG A 48 -6.35 0.77 6.98
CA ARG A 48 -6.42 1.28 8.36
C ARG A 48 -5.02 1.62 8.92
N MET A 49 -4.05 0.71 8.80
CA MET A 49 -2.69 0.93 9.31
C MET A 49 -2.03 2.15 8.67
N LEU A 50 -2.23 2.35 7.36
CA LEU A 50 -1.64 3.45 6.62
C LEU A 50 -2.41 4.78 6.79
N GLN A 51 -3.75 4.72 6.93
CA GLN A 51 -4.58 5.87 7.29
C GLN A 51 -4.27 6.39 8.70
N GLU A 52 -4.02 5.50 9.67
CA GLU A 52 -3.58 5.88 11.02
C GLU A 52 -2.25 6.64 11.00
N LEU A 53 -1.42 6.43 9.96
CA LEU A 53 -0.18 7.18 9.72
C LEU A 53 -0.40 8.48 8.93
N GLY A 54 -1.63 8.79 8.50
CA GLY A 54 -1.95 9.96 7.68
C GLY A 54 -1.41 9.89 6.25
N VAL A 55 -1.12 8.69 5.76
CA VAL A 55 -0.50 8.47 4.44
C VAL A 55 -1.57 8.21 3.38
N PRO A 56 -1.53 8.87 2.21
CA PRO A 56 -2.41 8.55 1.11
C PRO A 56 -2.12 7.15 0.57
N VAL A 57 -3.19 6.39 0.34
CA VAL A 57 -3.14 5.02 -0.19
C VAL A 57 -4.12 4.91 -1.34
N GLU A 58 -3.60 4.55 -2.51
CA GLU A 58 -4.41 4.24 -3.69
C GLU A 58 -4.29 2.75 -4.04
N GLU A 59 -5.36 2.19 -4.59
CA GLU A 59 -5.45 0.78 -4.93
C GLU A 59 -5.70 0.60 -6.43
N VAL A 60 -4.95 -0.28 -7.07
CA VAL A 60 -5.21 -0.70 -8.44
C VAL A 60 -6.13 -1.91 -8.42
N ALA A 61 -7.44 -1.68 -8.61
CA ALA A 61 -8.45 -2.74 -8.62
C ALA A 61 -8.66 -3.35 -10.02
N GLY A 62 -8.89 -4.66 -10.06
CA GLY A 62 -9.31 -5.37 -11.28
C GLY A 62 -8.24 -5.44 -12.38
N GLY A 63 -6.97 -5.36 -12.02
CA GLY A 63 -5.85 -5.44 -12.95
C GLY A 63 -4.51 -5.32 -12.22
N CYS A 64 -3.40 -5.39 -12.96
CA CYS A 64 -2.09 -5.08 -12.43
C CYS A 64 -1.77 -3.59 -12.64
N PHE A 65 -0.94 -3.00 -11.77
CA PHE A 65 -0.38 -1.66 -11.94
C PHE A 65 0.14 -1.40 -13.36
N CYS A 66 0.83 -2.37 -13.96
CA CYS A 66 1.37 -2.24 -15.32
C CYS A 66 0.29 -2.12 -16.42
N CYS A 67 -0.94 -2.57 -16.16
CA CYS A 67 -2.05 -2.52 -17.11
C CYS A 67 -2.98 -1.32 -16.88
N ARG A 68 -2.90 -0.66 -15.72
CA ARG A 68 -3.87 0.35 -15.26
C ARG A 68 -3.17 1.59 -14.68
N PHE A 69 -1.96 1.87 -15.15
CA PHE A 69 -1.17 2.99 -14.66
C PHE A 69 -1.86 4.34 -14.89
N ASP A 70 -2.56 4.47 -16.02
CA ASP A 70 -3.25 5.71 -16.40
C ASP A 70 -4.41 6.08 -15.45
N ASP A 71 -4.91 5.12 -14.66
CA ASP A 71 -5.97 5.37 -13.67
C ASP A 71 -5.46 6.04 -12.39
N LEU A 72 -4.13 6.16 -12.25
CA LEU A 72 -3.46 6.77 -11.10
C LEU A 72 -2.99 8.21 -11.39
N ALA A 73 -3.33 8.76 -12.55
CA ALA A 73 -2.89 10.07 -13.04
C ALA A 73 -3.80 11.24 -12.58
#